data_AF-A0A1Q7WXN6-F1
#
_entry.id   AF-A0A1Q7WXN6-F1
#
_cell.length_a   1.000
_cell.length_b   1.000
_cell.length_c   1.000
_cell.angle_alpha   90.00
_cell.angle_beta   90.00
_cell.angle_gamma   90.00
#
_symmetry.space_group_name_H-M   'P 1'
#
loop_
_entity.id
_entity.type
_entity.pdbx_description
1 polymer ?
#
loop_
_entity_poly.entity_id
_entity_poly.type
_entity_poly.pdbx_seq_one_letter_code
_entity_poly.pdbx_strand_id
1 'polypeptide(L)' 'MRRSNVYLTEKQVARLRARAEQEGVAIAELIRRAVDAFLAWDDPTYTPQPKPQTRKASSSPA' A
#
# COMPACT_ATOMS: atom_id res chain seq x y z
N MET A 1 -3.09 6.32 -9.53
CA MET A 1 -3.64 6.28 -8.15
C MET A 1 -4.30 7.61 -7.82
N ARG A 2 -5.42 7.60 -7.07
CA ARG A 2 -6.07 8.82 -6.53
C ARG A 2 -5.77 8.93 -5.04
N ARG A 3 -5.55 10.15 -4.53
CA ARG A 3 -5.31 10.39 -3.11
C ARG A 3 -6.65 10.52 -2.38
N SER A 4 -6.80 9.80 -1.28
CA SER A 4 -7.92 9.91 -0.35
C SER A 4 -7.39 10.12 1.07
N ASN A 5 -8.11 10.92 1.86
CA ASN A 5 -7.84 11.05 3.29
C ASN A 5 -8.74 10.07 4.04
N VAL A 6 -8.18 9.33 4.98
CA VAL A 6 -8.91 8.38 5.83
C VAL A 6 -8.61 8.70 7.29
N TYR A 7 -9.64 8.62 8.12
CA TYR A 7 -9.49 8.74 9.56
C TYR A 7 -9.21 7.37 10.16
N LEU A 8 -8.17 7.29 10.98
CA LEU A 8 -7.77 6.07 11.68
C LEU A 8 -7.58 6.41 13.15
N THR A 9 -7.92 5.47 14.03
CA THR A 9 -7.61 5.60 15.45
C THR A 9 -6.10 5.57 15.70
N GLU A 10 -5.65 6.18 16.80
CA GLU A 10 -4.23 6.18 17.17
C GLU A 10 -3.66 4.76 17.29
N LYS A 11 -4.44 3.83 17.86
CA LYS A 11 -4.05 2.42 17.96
C LYS A 11 -3.86 1.76 16.60
N GLN A 12 -4.70 2.06 15.61
CA GLN A 12 -4.52 1.55 14.25
C GLN A 12 -3.25 2.14 13.60
N VAL A 13 -3.01 3.44 13.77
CA VAL A 13 -1.81 4.10 13.23
C VAL A 13 -0.55 3.52 13.85
N ALA A 14 -0.51 3.30 15.17
CA ALA A 14 0.64 2.70 15.86
C ALA A 14 0.96 1.30 15.32
N ARG A 15 -0.06 0.45 15.14
CA ARG A 15 0.11 -0.90 14.57
C ARG A 15 0.58 -0.88 13.12
N LEU A 16 0.04 0.05 12.32
CA LEU A 16 0.46 0.22 10.92
C LEU A 16 1.91 0.70 10.83
N ARG A 17 2.34 1.63 11.70
CA ARG A 17 3.73 2.11 11.76
C ARG A 17 4.70 0.97 12.08
N ALA A 18 4.46 0.22 13.14
CA ALA A 18 5.32 -0.90 13.52
C ALA A 18 5.46 -1.92 12.40
N ARG A 19 4.36 -2.25 11.71
CA ARG A 19 4.37 -3.19 10.59
C ARG A 19 5.06 -2.62 9.35
N ALA A 20 4.87 -1.33 9.07
CA ALA A 20 5.49 -0.64 7.95
C ALA A 20 7.02 -0.61 8.10
N GLU A 21 7.51 -0.35 9.31
CA GLU A 21 8.92 -0.41 9.66
C GLU A 21 9.48 -1.82 9.52
N GLN A 22 8.77 -2.83 10.05
CA GLN A 22 9.18 -4.23 9.94
C GLN A 22 9.27 -4.72 8.48
N GLU A 23 8.35 -4.29 7.62
CA GLU A 23 8.30 -4.68 6.19
C GLU A 23 9.13 -3.75 5.28
N GLY A 24 9.65 -2.62 5.79
CA GLY A 24 10.37 -1.63 5.00
C GLY A 24 9.52 -0.93 3.94
N VAL A 25 8.23 -0.74 4.20
CA VAL A 25 7.26 -0.11 3.26
C VAL A 25 6.55 1.08 3.88
N ALA A 26 5.95 1.94 3.06
CA ALA A 26 5.13 3.04 3.56
C ALA A 26 3.79 2.53 4.15
N ILE A 27 3.26 3.23 5.16
CA ILE A 27 1.93 2.95 5.73
C ILE A 27 0.84 2.92 4.64
N ALA A 28 0.92 3.82 3.66
CA ALA A 28 -0.03 3.87 2.55
C ALA A 28 -0.05 2.56 1.73
N GLU A 29 1.09 1.88 1.61
CA GLU A 29 1.16 0.58 0.92
C GLU A 29 0.49 -0.52 1.75
N LEU A 30 0.60 -0.48 3.08
CA LEU A 30 -0.14 -1.41 3.94
C LEU A 30 -1.65 -1.18 3.87
N ILE A 31 -2.08 0.08 3.91
CA ILE A 31 -3.50 0.44 3.77
C ILE A 31 -4.03 -0.01 2.41
N ARG A 32 -3.30 0.23 1.33
CA ARG A 32 -3.67 -0.22 -0.02
C ARG A 32 -3.84 -1.74 -0.06
N ARG A 33 -2.86 -2.51 0.42
CA ARG A 33 -2.95 -3.98 0.46
C ARG A 33 -4.14 -4.48 1.29
N ALA A 34 -4.44 -3.81 2.41
CA ALA A 34 -5.58 -4.16 3.24
C ALA A 34 -6.91 -3.91 2.52
N VAL A 35 -7.04 -2.79 1.80
CA VAL A 35 -8.21 -2.49 0.97
C VAL A 35 -8.34 -3.48 -0.18
N ASP A 36 -7.24 -3.78 -0.88
CA ASP A 36 -7.23 -4.77 -1.96
C ASP A 36 -7.70 -6.15 -1.48
N ALA A 37 -7.19 -6.61 -0.32
CA ALA A 37 -7.59 -7.88 0.27
C ALA A 37 -9.04 -7.89 0.75
N PHE A 38 -9.51 -6.77 1.31
CA PHE A 38 -10.91 -6.62 1.73
C PHE A 38 -11.86 -6.70 0.53
N LEU A 39 -11.55 -6.01 -0.56
CA LEU A 39 -12.37 -6.02 -1.78
C LEU A 39 -12.35 -7.38 -2.49
N ALA A 40 -11.18 -8.04 -2.56
CA ALA A 40 -11.09 -9.39 -3.14
C ALA A 40 -11.84 -10.45 -2.33
N TRP A 41 -12.02 -10.23 -1.02
CA TRP A 41 -12.81 -11.14 -0.18
C TRP A 41 -14.32 -11.03 -0.46
N ASP A 42 -14.80 -9.82 -0.76
CA ASP A 42 -16.21 -9.55 -1.06
C ASP A 42 -16.57 -9.82 -2.53
N ASP A 43 -15.66 -9.48 -3.45
CA ASP A 43 -15.82 -9.67 -4.89
C ASP A 43 -14.63 -10.46 -5.46
N PRO A 44 -14.81 -11.75 -5.81
CA PRO A 44 -13.74 -12.58 -6.36
C PRO A 44 -13.30 -12.14 -7.76
N THR A 45 -14.05 -11.26 -8.43
CA THR A 45 -13.69 -10.68 -9.73
C THR A 45 -12.84 -9.42 -9.59
N TYR A 46 -12.67 -8.90 -8.37
CA TYR A 46 -11.81 -7.75 -8.11
C TYR A 46 -10.34 -8.10 -8.38
N THR A 47 -9.76 -7.44 -9.38
CA THR A 47 -8.32 -7.52 -9.66
C THR A 47 -7.61 -6.27 -9.14
N PRO A 48 -6.77 -6.38 -8.08
CA PRO A 48 -6.01 -5.24 -7.59
C PRO A 48 -5.04 -4.73 -8.67
N GLN A 49 -4.92 -3.41 -8.80
CA GLN A 49 -4.00 -2.83 -9.78
C GLN A 49 -2.53 -3.15 -9.42
N PRO A 50 -1.68 -3.47 -10.41
CA PRO A 50 -0.26 -3.69 -10.17
C PRO A 50 0.39 -2.43 -9.60
N LYS A 51 1.33 -2.62 -8.66
CA LYS A 51 2.10 -1.54 -8.03
C LYS A 51 2.74 -0.69 -9.12
N PRO A 52 2.71 0.66 -9.03
CA PRO A 52 3.60 1.48 -9.84
C PRO A 52 5.03 1.03 -9.53
N GLN A 53 5.69 0.39 -10.50
CA GLN A 53 7.11 0.15 -10.42
C GLN A 53 7.75 1.52 -10.29
N THR A 54 8.37 1.80 -9.14
CA THR A 54 9.32 2.89 -9.03
C THR A 54 10.31 2.66 -10.16
N ARG A 55 10.28 3.52 -11.19
CA ARG A 55 11.26 3.47 -12.29
C ARG A 55 12.62 3.33 -11.62
N LYS A 56 13.29 2.20 -11.77
CA LYS A 56 14.72 2.14 -11.49
C LYS A 56 15.30 3.30 -12.30
N ALA A 57 15.97 4.22 -11.63
CA ALA A 57 16.74 5.25 -12.30
C ALA A 57 17.60 4.51 -13.33
N SER A 58 17.26 4.64 -14.60
CA SER A 58 18.09 4.21 -15.70
C SER A 58 19.29 5.13 -15.68
N SER A 59 20.25 4.81 -14.83
CA SER A 59 21.64 5.24 -15.01
C SER A 59 22.10 4.55 -16.29
N SER A 60 21.92 5.20 -17.43
CA SER A 60 22.70 4.84 -18.63
C SER A 60 24.15 5.24 -18.37
N PRO A 61 25.12 4.31 -18.43
CA PRO A 61 26.53 4.66 -18.43
C PRO A 61 27.02 4.90 -19.88
N ALA A 62 27.98 5.83 -19.97
CA ALA A 62 28.91 6.12 -21.07
C ALA A 62 28.35 6.67 -22.39
#